data_AF-A0AAJ2PZ66-F1
#
_entry.id   AF-A0AAJ2PZ66-F1
#
_cell.length_a   1.000
_cell.length_b   1.000
_cell.length_c   1.000
_cell.angle_alpha   90.00
_cell.angle_beta   90.00
_cell.angle_gamma   90.00
#
_symmetry.space_group_name_H-M   'P 1'
#
loop_
_entity.id
_entity.type
_entity.pdbx_description
1 polymer ?
#
loop_
_entity_poly.entity_id
_entity_poly.type
_entity_poly.pdbx_seq_one_letter_code
_entity_poly.pdbx_strand_id
1 'polypeptide(L)'
;MPPTPRPEPGRPASGADPFHEPRRDDCPWCGSRQLRTRVRAPEGRRRTPGTFVVDECRDCAHAFQNPRPTADGLLLRYHRHPVEEDVRANHAGRRRRRHHRGAARALLPYPEPESWLDVGTGYGHFPEAARAIHPYTSFDGLDPTRRVEQAWEAGRVEEAYQGLLTDPEITARLRARYDVVSMFHHLEHTADPREELRAAHAVLRPGGHLLLEVPDPARPFGTLPRANRRYWKPHDRPRPLHLMPLRNLLTELRSLGYEVLT
;
A
#
# COMPACT_ATOMS: atom_id res chain seq x y z
N MET A 1 29.18 38.49 -17.16
CA MET A 1 28.68 37.29 -17.84
C MET A 1 27.19 37.16 -17.55
N PRO A 2 26.31 36.98 -18.56
CA PRO A 2 24.91 36.72 -18.31
C PRO A 2 24.74 35.32 -17.69
N PRO A 3 23.70 35.09 -16.86
CA PRO A 3 23.46 33.78 -16.28
C PRO A 3 23.08 32.77 -17.38
N THR A 4 23.72 31.61 -17.35
CA THR A 4 23.36 30.44 -18.17
C THR A 4 21.89 30.08 -17.95
N PRO A 5 21.07 29.97 -19.02
CA PRO A 5 19.68 29.57 -18.88
C PRO A 5 19.60 28.14 -18.34
N ARG A 6 18.72 27.92 -17.36
CA ARG A 6 18.39 26.57 -16.87
C ARG A 6 17.75 25.78 -18.02
N PRO A 7 18.07 24.50 -18.20
CA PRO A 7 17.43 23.68 -19.22
C PRO A 7 15.93 23.59 -18.92
N GLU A 8 15.10 24.02 -19.88
CA GLU A 8 13.66 23.81 -19.81
C GLU A 8 13.38 22.29 -19.82
N PRO A 9 12.45 21.79 -18.98
CA PRO A 9 12.04 20.39 -19.04
C PRO A 9 11.50 20.11 -20.44
N GLY A 10 12.19 19.23 -21.15
CA GLY A 10 11.85 18.84 -22.52
C GLY A 10 10.38 18.44 -22.61
N ARG A 11 9.69 19.02 -23.61
CA ARG A 11 8.32 18.66 -23.96
C ARG A 11 8.24 17.13 -24.14
N PRO A 12 7.36 16.40 -23.42
CA PRO A 12 7.27 14.96 -23.59
C PRO A 12 6.93 14.65 -25.05
N ALA A 13 7.61 13.63 -25.61
CA ALA A 13 7.37 13.16 -26.97
C ALA A 13 5.87 12.92 -27.17
N SER A 14 5.33 13.50 -28.25
CA SER A 14 3.90 13.47 -28.56
C SER A 14 3.37 12.03 -28.57
N GLY A 15 2.53 11.69 -27.58
CA GLY A 15 1.79 10.42 -27.52
C GLY A 15 2.03 9.56 -26.27
N ALA A 16 3.04 9.86 -25.45
CA ALA A 16 3.26 9.16 -24.18
C ALA A 16 2.36 9.71 -23.07
N ASP A 17 1.67 8.83 -22.34
CA ASP A 17 0.92 9.21 -21.14
C ASP A 17 1.92 9.51 -20.00
N PRO A 18 2.01 10.75 -19.48
CA PRO A 18 2.98 11.10 -18.44
C PRO A 18 2.72 10.40 -17.10
N PHE A 19 1.52 9.84 -16.92
CA PHE A 19 1.11 9.19 -15.67
C PHE A 19 1.24 7.67 -15.70
N HIS A 20 1.62 7.08 -16.84
CA HIS A 20 1.81 5.65 -16.99
C HIS A 20 3.15 5.32 -17.67
N GLU A 21 3.81 4.29 -17.17
CA GLU A 21 5.01 3.73 -17.76
C GLU A 21 4.71 3.02 -19.08
N PRO A 22 5.74 2.64 -19.87
CA PRO A 22 5.56 1.73 -20.97
C PRO A 22 4.90 0.41 -20.51
N ARG A 23 4.06 -0.17 -21.37
CA ARG A 23 3.49 -1.49 -21.12
C ARG A 23 4.61 -2.52 -21.00
N ARG A 24 4.54 -3.37 -19.98
CA ARG A 24 5.46 -4.49 -19.79
C ARG A 24 5.02 -5.73 -20.58
N ASP A 25 5.98 -6.52 -21.04
CA ASP A 25 5.78 -7.83 -21.68
C ASP A 25 6.09 -9.00 -20.73
N ASP A 26 6.51 -8.71 -19.50
CA ASP A 26 6.88 -9.67 -18.46
C ASP A 26 6.08 -9.48 -17.15
N CYS A 27 6.02 -10.54 -16.34
CA CYS A 27 5.42 -10.49 -15.02
C CYS A 27 6.38 -9.81 -14.03
N PRO A 28 5.96 -8.75 -13.31
CA PRO A 28 6.81 -8.08 -12.33
C PRO A 28 7.14 -8.95 -11.10
N TRP A 29 6.43 -10.08 -10.91
CA TRP A 29 6.67 -10.98 -9.80
C TRP A 29 7.72 -12.07 -10.13
N CYS A 30 7.54 -12.79 -11.24
CA CYS A 30 8.36 -13.95 -11.59
C CYS A 30 9.14 -13.83 -12.91
N GLY A 31 9.00 -12.73 -13.66
CA GLY A 31 9.69 -12.52 -14.95
C GLY A 31 9.11 -13.30 -16.14
N SER A 32 8.07 -14.11 -15.95
CA SER A 32 7.44 -14.84 -17.05
C SER A 32 6.79 -13.90 -18.07
N ARG A 33 6.96 -14.22 -19.37
CA ARG A 33 6.28 -13.53 -20.48
C ARG A 33 4.91 -14.09 -20.81
N GLN A 34 4.47 -15.13 -20.10
CA GLN A 34 3.15 -15.75 -20.32
C GLN A 34 2.05 -14.93 -19.63
N LEU A 35 1.70 -13.80 -20.24
CA LEU A 35 0.66 -12.90 -19.74
C LEU A 35 -0.67 -13.12 -20.45
N ARG A 36 -1.77 -12.96 -19.73
CA ARG A 36 -3.12 -12.82 -20.29
C ARG A 36 -3.77 -11.54 -19.79
N THR A 37 -4.46 -10.80 -20.64
CA THR A 37 -5.28 -9.67 -20.17
C THR A 37 -6.52 -10.20 -19.47
N ARG A 38 -6.63 -9.93 -18.18
CA ARG A 38 -7.76 -10.34 -17.33
C ARG A 38 -8.90 -9.33 -17.38
N VAL A 39 -8.56 -8.03 -17.37
CA VAL A 39 -9.54 -6.94 -17.40
C VAL A 39 -9.04 -5.84 -18.32
N ARG A 40 -9.95 -5.31 -19.15
CA ARG A 40 -9.77 -4.06 -19.87
C ARG A 40 -11.00 -3.21 -19.63
N ALA A 41 -10.84 -2.06 -19.00
CA ALA A 41 -11.92 -1.13 -18.71
C ALA A 41 -11.52 0.29 -19.09
N PRO A 42 -12.44 1.10 -19.65
CA PRO A 42 -12.21 2.53 -19.73
C PRO A 42 -12.03 3.08 -18.31
N GLU A 43 -11.05 3.96 -18.12
CA GLU A 43 -10.89 4.63 -16.82
C GLU A 43 -12.12 5.51 -16.57
N GLY A 44 -12.66 5.46 -15.34
CA GLY A 44 -13.94 6.10 -15.00
C GLY A 44 -13.93 7.62 -15.20
N ARG A 45 -15.08 8.29 -15.01
CA ARG A 45 -15.37 9.72 -15.32
C ARG A 45 -14.42 10.80 -14.73
N ARG A 46 -13.30 10.47 -14.07
CA ARG A 46 -12.33 11.43 -13.51
C ARG A 46 -10.99 11.42 -14.29
N ARG A 47 -11.01 12.09 -15.45
CA ARG A 47 -9.89 12.77 -16.16
C ARG A 47 -8.45 12.30 -15.84
N THR A 48 -8.07 11.11 -16.32
CA THR A 48 -6.72 10.83 -16.83
C THR A 48 -6.92 10.16 -18.20
N PRO A 49 -6.27 10.59 -19.28
CA PRO A 49 -6.41 9.91 -20.58
C PRO A 49 -5.79 8.51 -20.50
N GLY A 50 -6.55 7.43 -20.65
CA GLY A 50 -6.00 6.08 -20.60
C GLY A 50 -7.02 4.94 -20.54
N THR A 51 -6.55 3.71 -20.78
CA THR A 51 -7.31 2.47 -20.55
C THR A 51 -6.74 1.76 -19.32
N PHE A 52 -7.60 1.43 -18.35
CA PHE A 52 -7.19 0.60 -17.22
C PHE A 52 -7.15 -0.86 -17.66
N VAL A 53 -5.95 -1.44 -17.67
CA VAL A 53 -5.72 -2.83 -18.07
C VAL A 53 -5.06 -3.57 -16.92
N VAL A 54 -5.58 -4.75 -16.62
CA VAL A 54 -5.00 -5.71 -15.67
C VAL A 54 -4.60 -6.95 -16.45
N ASP A 55 -3.31 -7.25 -16.42
CA ASP A 55 -2.77 -8.51 -16.92
C ASP A 55 -2.56 -9.49 -15.77
N GLU A 56 -2.59 -10.77 -16.08
CA GLU A 56 -2.37 -11.88 -15.15
C GLU A 56 -1.32 -12.82 -15.74
N CYS A 57 -0.32 -13.17 -14.94
CA CYS A 57 0.68 -14.15 -15.33
C CYS A 57 0.12 -15.57 -15.25
N ARG A 58 0.31 -16.38 -16.29
CA ARG A 58 -0.14 -17.79 -16.32
C ARG A 58 0.69 -18.70 -15.42
N ASP A 59 1.95 -18.36 -15.16
CA ASP A 59 2.86 -19.20 -14.37
C ASP A 59 2.68 -18.95 -12.86
N CYS A 60 2.64 -17.69 -12.42
CA CYS A 60 2.54 -17.36 -10.99
C CYS A 60 1.17 -16.83 -10.55
N ALA A 61 0.20 -16.67 -11.47
CA ALA A 61 -1.14 -16.10 -11.22
C ALA A 61 -1.16 -14.68 -10.62
N HIS A 62 -0.02 -13.98 -10.60
CA HIS A 62 0.04 -12.58 -10.19
C HIS A 62 -0.71 -11.71 -11.19
N ALA A 63 -1.72 -10.99 -10.73
CA ALA A 63 -2.44 -10.01 -11.54
C ALA A 63 -1.98 -8.60 -11.18
N PHE A 64 -1.76 -7.76 -12.19
CA PHE A 64 -1.20 -6.43 -12.00
C PHE A 64 -1.68 -5.43 -13.05
N GLN A 65 -1.70 -4.15 -12.70
CA GLN A 65 -2.02 -3.09 -13.64
C GLN A 65 -0.89 -2.94 -14.69
N ASN A 66 -1.23 -2.97 -15.97
CA ASN A 66 -0.27 -2.88 -17.07
C ASN A 66 -0.81 -2.00 -18.23
N PRO A 67 -0.31 -0.76 -18.44
CA PRO A 67 0.90 -0.20 -17.83
C PRO A 67 0.73 0.23 -16.37
N ARG A 68 1.83 0.17 -15.62
CA ARG A 68 1.94 0.66 -14.24
C ARG A 68 1.91 2.20 -14.25
N PRO A 69 1.29 2.85 -13.25
CA PRO A 69 1.43 4.30 -13.11
C PRO A 69 2.87 4.71 -12.80
N THR A 70 3.30 5.88 -13.27
CA THR A 70 4.55 6.51 -12.85
C THR A 70 4.47 6.94 -11.38
N ALA A 71 5.60 7.33 -10.76
CA ALA A 71 5.61 7.88 -9.40
C ALA A 71 4.64 9.06 -9.25
N ASP A 72 4.63 9.98 -10.21
CA ASP A 72 3.67 11.10 -10.26
C ASP A 72 2.23 10.61 -10.43
N GLY A 73 2.01 9.56 -11.24
CA GLY A 73 0.72 8.90 -11.39
C GLY A 73 0.21 8.27 -10.08
N LEU A 74 1.11 7.69 -9.27
CA LEU A 74 0.78 7.13 -7.95
C LEU A 74 0.47 8.23 -6.94
N LEU A 75 1.29 9.27 -6.85
CA LEU A 75 1.03 10.44 -6.01
C LEU A 75 -0.32 11.09 -6.35
N LEU A 76 -0.61 11.25 -7.64
CA LEU A 76 -1.90 11.76 -8.08
C LEU A 76 -3.07 10.89 -7.61
N ARG A 77 -2.92 9.55 -7.60
CA ARG A 77 -3.94 8.64 -7.05
C ARG A 77 -4.12 8.82 -5.55
N TYR A 78 -3.01 8.94 -4.80
CA TYR A 78 -3.06 9.21 -3.36
C TYR A 78 -3.75 10.54 -3.05
N HIS A 79 -3.55 11.58 -3.87
CA HIS A 79 -4.19 12.89 -3.70
C HIS A 79 -5.65 12.96 -4.18
N ARG A 80 -6.00 12.24 -5.26
CA ARG A 80 -7.36 12.23 -5.84
C ARG A 80 -8.36 11.38 -5.05
N HIS A 81 -7.84 10.41 -4.32
CA HIS A 81 -8.62 9.62 -3.38
C HIS A 81 -8.13 9.93 -1.96
N PRO A 82 -8.37 11.15 -1.42
CA PRO A 82 -8.53 11.22 0.01
C PRO A 82 -9.63 10.23 0.33
N VAL A 83 -9.27 9.21 1.10
CA VAL A 83 -10.30 8.45 1.80
C VAL A 83 -10.94 9.50 2.70
N GLU A 84 -11.98 10.17 2.19
CA GLU A 84 -12.80 11.11 2.94
C GLU A 84 -13.53 10.27 3.97
N GLU A 85 -12.83 10.06 5.07
CA GLU A 85 -13.24 9.16 6.12
C GLU A 85 -13.82 10.02 7.25
N ASP A 86 -15.06 10.47 7.01
CA ASP A 86 -15.93 11.02 8.04
C ASP A 86 -16.35 9.90 9.02
N VAL A 87 -15.39 9.49 9.86
CA VAL A 87 -15.44 8.21 10.59
C VAL A 87 -16.03 8.34 11.98
N ARG A 88 -16.14 9.55 12.53
CA ARG A 88 -16.40 9.69 13.97
C ARG A 88 -17.83 9.33 14.41
N ALA A 89 -18.80 9.12 13.50
CA ALA A 89 -20.19 8.84 13.89
C ALA A 89 -20.91 7.63 13.23
N ASN A 90 -20.36 6.96 12.21
CA ASN A 90 -21.10 5.94 11.44
C ASN A 90 -20.69 4.47 11.74
N HIS A 91 -21.60 3.52 11.48
CA HIS A 91 -21.40 2.05 11.67
C HIS A 91 -20.12 1.51 11.03
N ALA A 92 -19.73 2.08 9.89
CA ALA A 92 -18.48 1.76 9.19
C ALA A 92 -17.24 2.05 10.05
N GLY A 93 -17.21 3.18 10.76
CA GLY A 93 -16.11 3.53 11.66
C GLY A 93 -16.00 2.58 12.85
N ARG A 94 -17.14 2.17 13.43
CA ARG A 94 -17.16 1.15 14.50
C ARG A 94 -16.65 -0.20 14.03
N ARG A 95 -17.05 -0.65 12.83
CA ARG A 95 -16.55 -1.89 12.22
C ARG A 95 -15.05 -1.83 11.98
N ARG A 96 -14.55 -0.74 11.40
CA ARG A 96 -13.10 -0.57 11.16
C ARG A 96 -12.30 -0.53 12.45
N ARG A 97 -12.77 0.17 13.48
CA ARG A 97 -12.10 0.18 14.79
C ARG A 97 -12.07 -1.21 15.45
N ARG A 98 -13.15 -2.00 15.31
CA ARG A 98 -13.16 -3.41 15.76
C ARG A 98 -12.16 -4.26 14.99
N HIS A 99 -12.06 -4.05 13.67
CA HIS A 99 -11.10 -4.71 12.80
C HIS A 99 -9.65 -4.39 13.19
N HIS A 100 -9.28 -3.11 13.30
CA HIS A 100 -7.94 -2.69 13.74
C HIS A 100 -7.58 -3.23 15.13
N ARG A 101 -8.52 -3.23 16.08
CA ARG A 101 -8.31 -3.88 17.38
C ARG A 101 -8.13 -5.39 17.26
N GLY A 102 -8.83 -6.05 16.33
CA GLY A 102 -8.64 -7.47 16.05
C GLY A 102 -7.23 -7.75 15.54
N ALA A 103 -6.76 -6.95 14.58
CA ALA A 103 -5.41 -7.05 14.04
C ALA A 103 -4.34 -6.80 15.12
N ALA A 104 -4.48 -5.75 15.93
CA ALA A 104 -3.56 -5.47 17.04
C ALA A 104 -3.50 -6.61 18.07
N ARG A 105 -4.63 -7.30 18.31
CA ARG A 105 -4.67 -8.45 19.23
C ARG A 105 -3.89 -9.66 18.74
N ALA A 106 -3.57 -9.76 17.45
CA ALA A 106 -2.74 -10.84 16.92
C ALA A 106 -1.36 -10.92 17.60
N LEU A 107 -0.90 -9.81 18.20
CA LEU A 107 0.36 -9.77 18.93
C LEU A 107 0.26 -9.97 20.45
N LEU A 108 -0.93 -10.16 21.02
CA LEU A 108 -1.08 -10.46 22.45
C LEU A 108 -0.36 -11.73 22.95
N PRO A 109 -0.15 -12.78 22.13
CA PRO A 109 0.64 -13.93 22.55
C PRO A 109 2.15 -13.66 22.73
N TYR A 110 2.65 -12.50 22.28
CA TYR A 110 4.05 -12.12 22.32
C TYR A 110 4.27 -10.99 23.35
N PRO A 111 5.52 -10.72 23.78
CA PRO A 111 5.81 -9.53 24.58
C PRO A 111 5.29 -8.28 23.90
N GLU A 112 4.73 -7.36 24.70
CA GLU A 112 4.22 -6.10 24.18
C GLU A 112 5.36 -5.34 23.48
N PRO A 113 5.20 -4.93 22.21
CA PRO A 113 6.25 -4.27 21.47
C PRO A 113 6.53 -2.88 22.04
N GLU A 114 7.78 -2.46 22.10
CA GLU A 114 8.12 -1.10 22.51
C GLU A 114 7.87 -0.10 21.36
N SER A 115 8.07 -0.56 20.13
CA SER A 115 8.07 0.27 18.93
C SER A 115 7.33 -0.39 17.76
N TRP A 116 6.39 0.36 17.17
CA TRP A 116 5.55 -0.10 16.06
C TRP A 116 5.50 0.95 14.95
N LEU A 117 5.90 0.58 13.73
CA LEU A 117 5.72 1.41 12.53
C LEU A 117 4.48 0.97 11.74
N ASP A 118 3.51 1.85 11.56
CA ASP A 118 2.39 1.63 10.64
C ASP A 118 2.70 2.23 9.27
N VAL A 119 2.86 1.41 8.24
CA VAL A 119 3.18 1.83 6.88
C VAL A 119 1.90 1.95 6.04
N GLY A 120 1.73 3.09 5.38
CA GLY A 120 0.45 3.48 4.80
C GLY A 120 -0.52 3.99 5.88
N THR A 121 0.00 4.72 6.88
CA THR A 121 -0.74 5.14 8.08
C THR A 121 -2.01 5.92 7.79
N GLY A 122 -2.02 6.67 6.67
CA GLY A 122 -3.05 7.66 6.40
C GLY A 122 -3.25 8.57 7.61
N TYR A 123 -4.47 8.58 8.15
CA TYR A 123 -4.86 9.39 9.30
C TYR A 123 -4.58 8.76 10.67
N GLY A 124 -3.84 7.64 10.78
CA GLY A 124 -3.44 7.06 12.07
C GLY A 124 -4.56 6.33 12.82
N HIS A 125 -5.58 5.83 12.11
CA HIS A 125 -6.70 5.13 12.74
C HIS A 125 -6.34 3.74 13.27
N PHE A 126 -5.39 3.05 12.64
CA PHE A 126 -4.88 1.79 13.18
C PHE A 126 -4.07 2.03 14.46
N PRO A 127 -3.04 2.91 14.48
CA PRO A 127 -2.31 3.28 15.70
C PRO A 127 -3.22 3.69 16.87
N GLU A 128 -4.21 4.56 16.62
CA GLU A 128 -5.19 4.99 17.63
C GLU A 128 -5.98 3.80 18.23
N ALA A 129 -6.34 2.82 17.41
CA ALA A 129 -7.06 1.64 17.84
C ALA A 129 -6.15 0.61 18.53
N ALA A 130 -4.91 0.45 18.07
CA ALA A 130 -3.91 -0.49 18.56
C ALA A 130 -3.35 -0.09 19.92
N ARG A 131 -3.19 1.22 20.19
CA ARG A 131 -2.80 1.75 21.51
C ARG A 131 -3.76 1.37 22.65
N ALA A 132 -5.03 1.10 22.32
CA ALA A 132 -5.98 0.59 23.31
C ALA A 132 -5.78 -0.90 23.66
N ILE A 133 -4.91 -1.61 22.93
CA ILE A 133 -4.54 -3.02 23.15
C ILE A 133 -3.11 -3.10 23.70
N HIS A 134 -2.20 -2.27 23.17
CA HIS A 134 -0.80 -2.15 23.57
C HIS A 134 -0.51 -0.73 24.07
N PRO A 135 -0.84 -0.41 25.34
CA PRO A 135 -0.75 0.95 25.88
C PRO A 135 0.68 1.46 26.12
N TYR A 136 1.68 0.58 26.16
CA TYR A 136 3.08 0.93 26.38
C TYR A 136 3.89 1.00 25.07
N THR A 137 3.29 0.63 23.94
CA THR A 137 3.91 0.73 22.62
C THR A 137 3.93 2.16 22.08
N SER A 138 5.09 2.59 21.58
CA SER A 138 5.24 3.79 20.74
C SER A 138 4.83 3.48 19.30
N PHE A 139 3.83 4.19 18.78
CA PHE A 139 3.37 4.02 17.41
C PHE A 139 3.85 5.16 16.52
N ASP A 140 4.66 4.85 15.51
CA ASP A 140 5.09 5.77 14.46
C ASP A 140 4.31 5.52 13.18
N GLY A 141 4.19 6.54 12.33
CA GLY A 141 3.50 6.45 11.05
C GLY A 141 4.39 6.79 9.87
N LEU A 142 4.21 6.07 8.75
CA LEU A 142 4.76 6.39 7.44
C LEU A 142 3.66 6.45 6.38
N ASP A 143 3.59 7.55 5.63
CA ASP A 143 2.64 7.71 4.50
C ASP A 143 3.24 8.64 3.43
N PRO A 144 3.02 8.41 2.12
CA PRO A 144 3.53 9.30 1.09
C PRO A 144 2.86 10.69 1.08
N THR A 145 1.75 10.86 1.79
CA THR A 145 0.97 12.10 1.83
C THR A 145 1.02 12.79 3.20
N ARG A 146 0.63 14.07 3.22
CA ARG A 146 0.45 14.89 4.44
C ARG A 146 -0.49 14.29 5.50
N ARG A 147 -1.19 13.19 5.22
CA ARG A 147 -2.11 12.55 6.17
C ARG A 147 -1.39 12.05 7.42
N VAL A 148 -0.15 11.60 7.29
CA VAL A 148 0.64 11.15 8.45
C VAL A 148 0.99 12.30 9.39
N GLU A 149 1.27 13.49 8.86
CA GLU A 149 1.46 14.69 9.67
C GLU A 149 0.15 15.06 10.40
N GLN A 150 -0.99 14.94 9.74
CA GLN A 150 -2.30 15.15 10.37
C GLN A 150 -2.61 14.10 11.45
N ALA A 151 -2.12 12.87 11.28
CA ALA A 151 -2.22 11.83 12.30
C ALA A 151 -1.38 12.18 13.54
N TRP A 152 -0.19 12.74 13.33
CA TRP A 152 0.70 13.23 14.38
C TRP A 152 0.12 14.43 15.11
N GLU A 153 -0.38 15.45 14.39
CA GLU A 153 -1.09 16.60 14.96
C GLU A 153 -2.30 16.19 15.81
N ALA A 154 -2.96 15.10 15.43
CA ALA A 154 -4.08 14.52 16.16
C ALA A 154 -3.67 13.62 17.36
N GLY A 155 -2.38 13.46 17.63
CA GLY A 155 -1.85 12.61 18.70
C GLY A 155 -2.08 11.12 18.50
N ARG A 156 -2.26 10.66 17.26
CA ARG A 156 -2.51 9.24 16.95
C ARG A 156 -1.22 8.44 16.74
N VAL A 157 -0.15 9.12 16.36
CA VAL A 157 1.22 8.59 16.23
C VAL A 157 2.20 9.52 16.95
N GLU A 158 3.33 8.98 17.39
CA GLU A 158 4.39 9.72 18.08
C GLU A 158 5.32 10.43 17.09
N GLU A 159 5.70 9.74 16.00
CA GLU A 159 6.47 10.31 14.90
C GLU A 159 5.77 10.11 13.54
N ALA A 160 5.93 11.10 12.65
CA ALA A 160 5.38 11.08 11.30
C ALA A 160 6.49 11.13 10.24
N TYR A 161 6.47 10.16 9.33
CA TYR A 161 7.39 10.04 8.20
C TYR A 161 6.63 10.23 6.89
N GLN A 162 6.76 11.42 6.28
CA GLN A 162 6.19 11.62 4.95
C GLN A 162 7.12 11.07 3.87
N GLY A 163 6.71 10.00 3.19
CA GLY A 163 7.47 9.38 2.10
C GLY A 163 7.08 7.93 1.83
N LEU A 164 7.93 7.25 1.06
CA LEU A 164 7.80 5.82 0.78
C LEU A 164 8.77 5.04 1.66
N LEU A 165 8.37 3.84 2.12
CA LEU A 165 9.29 3.01 2.90
C LEU A 165 10.53 2.66 2.08
N THR A 166 10.38 2.41 0.78
CA THR A 166 11.46 2.10 -0.16
C THR A 166 12.38 3.29 -0.49
N ASP A 167 12.12 4.49 0.04
CA ASP A 167 13.08 5.59 -0.05
C ASP A 167 14.35 5.20 0.72
N PRO A 168 15.55 5.18 0.08
CA PRO A 168 16.79 4.81 0.74
C PRO A 168 17.12 5.64 1.99
N GLU A 169 16.79 6.94 1.99
CA GLU A 169 17.05 7.81 3.15
C GLU A 169 16.15 7.44 4.33
N ILE A 170 14.87 7.16 4.05
CA ILE A 170 13.90 6.72 5.06
C ILE A 170 14.25 5.33 5.57
N THR A 171 14.47 4.35 4.68
CA THR A 171 14.86 2.98 5.07
C THR A 171 16.13 3.00 5.92
N ALA A 172 17.15 3.78 5.52
CA ALA A 172 18.41 3.86 6.26
C ALA A 172 18.20 4.47 7.66
N ARG A 173 17.40 5.54 7.76
CA ARG A 173 17.07 6.19 9.03
C ARG A 173 16.30 5.27 9.98
N LEU A 174 15.46 4.39 9.44
CA LEU A 174 14.56 3.51 10.21
C LEU A 174 15.09 2.09 10.39
N ARG A 175 16.32 1.81 9.94
CA ARG A 175 16.90 0.47 9.93
C ARG A 175 16.93 -0.14 11.33
N ALA A 176 16.40 -1.37 11.46
CA ALA A 176 16.34 -2.13 12.71
C ALA A 176 15.80 -1.34 13.92
N ARG A 177 14.82 -0.46 13.69
CA ARG A 177 14.26 0.41 14.72
C ARG A 177 13.03 -0.18 15.40
N TYR A 178 12.24 -0.99 14.69
CA TYR A 178 10.89 -1.37 15.10
C TYR A 178 10.78 -2.84 15.51
N ASP A 179 10.03 -3.11 16.58
CA ASP A 179 9.66 -4.46 16.98
C ASP A 179 8.51 -5.00 16.11
N VAL A 180 7.67 -4.10 15.59
CA VAL A 180 6.54 -4.43 14.72
C VAL A 180 6.44 -3.45 13.56
N VAL A 181 6.15 -3.97 12.38
CA VAL A 181 5.75 -3.19 11.20
C VAL A 181 4.37 -3.69 10.76
N SER A 182 3.43 -2.78 10.52
CA SER A 182 2.14 -3.11 9.91
C SER A 182 1.99 -2.49 8.52
N MET A 183 1.32 -3.21 7.63
CA MET A 183 0.90 -2.74 6.31
C MET A 183 -0.52 -3.21 6.05
N PHE A 184 -1.48 -2.29 6.18
CA PHE A 184 -2.90 -2.58 5.93
C PHE A 184 -3.34 -1.94 4.62
N HIS A 185 -3.72 -2.77 3.64
CA HIS A 185 -4.13 -2.29 2.32
C HIS A 185 -3.12 -1.34 1.67
N HIS A 186 -1.82 -1.57 1.91
CA HIS A 186 -0.74 -0.74 1.39
C HIS A 186 -0.01 -1.44 0.23
N LEU A 187 0.39 -2.69 0.46
CA LEU A 187 1.24 -3.46 -0.44
C LEU A 187 0.65 -3.64 -1.84
N GLU A 188 -0.67 -3.68 -1.99
CA GLU A 188 -1.33 -3.77 -3.29
C GLU A 188 -1.26 -2.48 -4.12
N HIS A 189 -0.89 -1.36 -3.51
CA HIS A 189 -0.79 -0.04 -4.12
C HIS A 189 0.65 0.44 -4.31
N THR A 190 1.64 -0.32 -3.84
CA THR A 190 3.06 -0.01 -4.01
C THR A 190 3.51 -0.24 -5.44
N ALA A 191 4.54 0.49 -5.87
CA ALA A 191 5.12 0.34 -7.19
C ALA A 191 5.78 -1.04 -7.40
N ASP A 192 6.44 -1.58 -6.37
CA ASP A 192 6.97 -2.94 -6.33
C ASP A 192 6.77 -3.53 -4.91
N PRO A 193 5.82 -4.46 -4.74
CA PRO A 193 5.57 -5.11 -3.46
C PRO A 193 6.78 -5.83 -2.86
N ARG A 194 7.68 -6.38 -3.69
CA ARG A 194 8.83 -7.14 -3.21
C ARG A 194 9.88 -6.20 -2.61
N GLU A 195 10.07 -5.03 -3.22
CA GLU A 195 10.92 -3.99 -2.64
C GLU A 195 10.36 -3.47 -1.32
N GLU A 196 9.04 -3.27 -1.23
CA GLU A 196 8.39 -2.85 0.00
C GLU A 196 8.59 -3.87 1.14
N LEU A 197 8.46 -5.17 0.85
CA LEU A 197 8.71 -6.24 1.84
C LEU A 197 10.17 -6.29 2.29
N ARG A 198 11.12 -6.03 1.39
CA ARG A 198 12.55 -5.91 1.75
C ARG A 198 12.81 -4.71 2.63
N ALA A 199 12.18 -3.57 2.33
CA ALA A 199 12.29 -2.37 3.14
C ALA A 199 11.67 -2.57 4.54
N ALA A 200 10.51 -3.24 4.62
CA ALA A 200 9.91 -3.64 5.90
C ALA A 200 10.84 -4.53 6.72
N HIS A 201 11.47 -5.51 6.08
CA HIS A 201 12.45 -6.36 6.74
C HIS A 201 13.67 -5.58 7.24
N ALA A 202 14.13 -4.59 6.49
CA ALA A 202 15.28 -3.78 6.88
C ALA A 202 15.01 -2.87 8.09
N VAL A 203 13.77 -2.39 8.27
CA VAL A 203 13.41 -1.51 9.40
C VAL A 203 13.02 -2.30 10.67
N LEU A 204 12.72 -3.59 10.53
CA LEU A 204 12.46 -4.48 11.66
C LEU A 204 13.74 -4.83 12.42
N ARG A 205 13.63 -4.86 13.75
CA ARG A 205 14.63 -5.48 14.63
C ARG A 205 14.69 -6.99 14.40
N PRO A 206 15.82 -7.65 14.68
CA PRO A 206 15.87 -9.11 14.73
C PRO A 206 14.79 -9.67 15.67
N GLY A 207 13.99 -10.62 15.19
CA GLY A 207 12.84 -11.17 15.94
C GLY A 207 11.58 -10.30 15.91
N GLY A 208 11.58 -9.20 15.16
CA GLY A 208 10.41 -8.35 14.97
C GLY A 208 9.31 -9.00 14.11
N HIS A 209 8.10 -8.46 14.23
CA HIS A 209 6.90 -9.01 13.60
C HIS A 209 6.43 -8.12 12.43
N LEU A 210 6.02 -8.75 11.33
CA LEU A 210 5.40 -8.07 10.20
C LEU A 210 3.91 -8.44 10.13
N LEU A 211 3.03 -7.46 10.26
CA LEU A 211 1.58 -7.63 10.18
C LEU A 211 1.06 -7.12 8.83
N LEU A 212 0.60 -8.03 7.98
CA LEU A 212 0.13 -7.72 6.62
C LEU A 212 -1.36 -7.96 6.44
N GLU A 213 -2.04 -7.03 5.78
CA GLU A 213 -3.37 -7.25 5.22
C GLU A 213 -3.41 -6.83 3.76
N VAL A 214 -3.68 -7.79 2.89
CA VAL A 214 -3.74 -7.61 1.43
C VAL A 214 -5.03 -8.23 0.87
N PRO A 215 -5.54 -7.74 -0.27
CA PRO A 215 -6.71 -8.32 -0.91
C PRO A 215 -6.44 -9.74 -1.40
N ASP A 216 -7.37 -10.65 -1.11
CA ASP A 216 -7.34 -12.02 -1.64
C ASP A 216 -7.74 -12.01 -3.14
N PRO A 217 -6.83 -12.37 -4.07
CA PRO A 217 -7.12 -12.38 -5.50
C PRO A 217 -8.10 -13.49 -5.92
N ALA A 218 -8.29 -14.54 -5.10
CA ALA A 218 -9.29 -15.59 -5.29
C ALA A 218 -10.70 -15.14 -4.86
N ARG A 219 -10.78 -14.04 -4.09
CA ARG A 219 -12.00 -13.27 -3.84
C ARG A 219 -11.88 -11.89 -4.50
N PRO A 220 -11.68 -11.82 -5.83
CA PRO A 220 -11.64 -10.54 -6.50
C PRO A 220 -13.00 -9.88 -6.28
N PHE A 221 -13.02 -8.55 -6.20
CA PHE A 221 -14.21 -7.70 -6.32
C PHE A 221 -15.34 -8.39 -7.12
N GLY A 222 -16.30 -9.07 -6.46
CA GLY A 222 -17.36 -9.77 -7.22
C GLY A 222 -17.98 -11.08 -6.73
N THR A 223 -17.85 -11.52 -5.46
CA THR A 223 -18.69 -12.63 -4.94
C THR A 223 -19.70 -12.19 -3.87
N LEU A 224 -20.11 -10.92 -3.87
CA LEU A 224 -21.31 -10.48 -3.15
C LEU A 224 -22.55 -10.72 -4.03
N PRO A 225 -23.64 -11.30 -3.49
CA PRO A 225 -24.91 -11.45 -4.19
C PRO A 225 -25.35 -10.11 -4.79
N ARG A 226 -25.97 -10.15 -5.99
CA ARG A 226 -26.37 -8.98 -6.79
C ARG A 226 -27.10 -7.87 -6.02
N ALA A 227 -27.72 -8.19 -4.88
CA ALA A 227 -28.38 -7.24 -3.98
C ALA A 227 -27.44 -6.21 -3.31
N ASN A 228 -26.14 -6.52 -3.12
CA ASN A 228 -25.20 -5.63 -2.42
C ASN A 228 -24.34 -4.76 -3.36
N ARG A 229 -24.63 -4.79 -4.67
CA ARG A 229 -23.94 -3.98 -5.69
C ARG A 229 -24.25 -2.47 -5.59
N ARG A 230 -25.20 -2.08 -4.72
CA ARG A 230 -25.63 -0.68 -4.51
C ARG A 230 -24.79 0.10 -3.48
N TYR A 231 -23.95 -0.57 -2.69
CA TYR A 231 -23.12 0.09 -1.65
C TYR A 231 -21.62 0.09 -1.97
N TRP A 232 -21.21 -0.54 -3.06
CA TRP A 232 -19.85 -0.47 -3.59
C TRP A 232 -19.84 0.48 -4.78
N LYS A 233 -19.37 1.72 -4.59
CA LYS A 233 -19.01 2.57 -5.72
C LYS A 233 -17.55 2.25 -6.10
N PRO A 234 -17.29 1.58 -7.24
CA PRO A 234 -15.93 1.24 -7.70
C PRO A 234 -15.07 2.47 -8.05
N HIS A 235 -15.60 3.67 -7.83
CA HIS A 235 -15.03 4.96 -8.22
C HIS A 235 -14.36 5.68 -7.05
N ASP A 236 -14.52 5.19 -5.81
CA ASP A 236 -14.16 5.95 -4.61
C ASP A 236 -12.85 5.49 -3.97
N ARG A 237 -12.29 4.32 -4.34
CA ARG A 237 -10.95 3.88 -3.91
C ARG A 237 -9.99 3.72 -5.10
N PRO A 238 -8.68 4.02 -4.91
CA PRO A 238 -7.68 3.69 -5.91
C PRO A 238 -7.69 2.18 -6.14
N ARG A 239 -7.63 1.76 -7.41
CA ARG A 239 -7.61 0.34 -7.75
C ARG A 239 -6.26 -0.27 -7.35
N PRO A 240 -6.23 -1.48 -6.76
CA PRO A 240 -5.00 -2.21 -6.52
C PRO A 240 -4.15 -2.29 -7.80
N LEU A 241 -2.86 -1.97 -7.67
CA LEU A 241 -1.87 -2.22 -8.71
C LEU A 241 -1.49 -3.68 -8.80
N HIS A 242 -1.55 -4.37 -7.65
CA HIS A 242 -1.14 -5.76 -7.50
C HIS A 242 -2.22 -6.58 -6.82
N LEU A 243 -2.51 -7.74 -7.39
CA LEU A 243 -3.35 -8.78 -6.84
C LEU A 243 -2.49 -10.03 -6.74
N MET A 244 -1.76 -10.12 -5.63
CA MET A 244 -0.77 -11.16 -5.35
C MET A 244 -1.45 -12.41 -4.79
N PRO A 245 -1.31 -13.58 -5.42
CA PRO A 245 -1.71 -14.84 -4.81
C PRO A 245 -1.01 -15.05 -3.47
N LEU A 246 -1.73 -15.58 -2.48
CA LEU A 246 -1.15 -15.86 -1.16
C LEU A 246 0.15 -16.69 -1.25
N ARG A 247 0.20 -17.69 -2.13
CA ARG A 247 1.40 -18.51 -2.37
C ARG A 247 2.63 -17.67 -2.76
N ASN A 248 2.43 -16.61 -3.54
CA ASN A 248 3.50 -15.75 -4.02
C ASN A 248 4.02 -14.94 -2.83
N LEU A 249 3.12 -14.30 -2.08
CA LEU A 249 3.47 -13.53 -0.88
C LEU A 249 4.21 -14.40 0.15
N LEU A 250 3.70 -15.60 0.44
CA LEU A 250 4.34 -16.52 1.38
C LEU A 250 5.73 -16.98 0.92
N THR A 251 5.93 -17.16 -0.38
CA THR A 251 7.25 -17.53 -0.93
C THR A 251 8.24 -16.38 -0.77
N GLU A 252 7.83 -15.14 -1.07
CA GLU A 252 8.70 -13.98 -0.89
C GLU A 252 9.04 -13.78 0.60
N LEU A 253 8.05 -13.85 1.49
CA LEU A 253 8.27 -13.72 2.94
C LEU A 253 9.27 -14.76 3.45
N ARG A 254 9.12 -16.04 3.07
CA ARG A 254 10.08 -17.09 3.44
C ARG A 254 11.48 -16.82 2.89
N SER A 255 11.60 -16.29 1.67
CA SER A 255 12.90 -15.93 1.08
C SER A 255 13.61 -14.81 1.84
N LEU A 256 12.85 -13.97 2.55
CA LEU A 256 13.35 -12.92 3.45
C LEU A 256 13.58 -13.42 4.88
N GLY A 257 13.39 -14.72 5.15
CA GLY A 257 13.59 -15.32 6.47
C GLY A 257 12.40 -15.20 7.42
N TYR A 258 11.20 -14.82 6.94
CA TYR A 258 10.01 -14.81 7.78
C TYR A 258 9.41 -16.20 7.95
N GLU A 259 8.89 -16.44 9.15
CA GLU A 259 7.99 -17.55 9.47
C GLU A 259 6.56 -17.03 9.63
N VAL A 260 5.59 -17.78 9.13
CA VAL A 260 4.17 -17.44 9.30
C VAL A 260 3.70 -17.98 10.64
N LEU A 261 3.24 -17.07 11.50
CA LEU A 261 2.67 -17.38 12.79
C LEU A 261 1.17 -17.66 12.60
N THR A 262 0.69 -18.78 13.13
CA THR A 262 -0.71 -19.25 13.02
C THR A 262 -1.40 -19.26 14.37
#